data_AF-A0A223B0Y5-F1
#
_entry.id   AF-A0A223B0Y5-F1
#
_cell.length_a   1.000
_cell.length_b   1.000
_cell.length_c   1.000
_cell.angle_alpha   90.00
_cell.angle_beta   90.00
_cell.angle_gamma   90.00
#
_symmetry.space_group_name_H-M   'P 1'
#
loop_
_entity.id
_entity.type
_entity.pdbx_description
1 polymer ?
#
loop_
_entity_poly.entity_id
_entity_poly.type
_entity_poly.pdbx_seq_one_letter_code
_entity_poly.pdbx_strand_id
1 'polypeptide(L)'
;MKVNIIAKNFKTYPKLQDKVEMKFEKLSKYFADEIVANVVLSHERGKDKLEATINAKGAVFRAEEVADDIYESLDLAISKLSKQMSKFKGKLQKRYMDNKALKFEFLPEPDEPEEEASVVRKKKLELRPMNTEEAILEMEMLQHDFFLFLNMESDSISLIYKRKDGNYGMLDTEY
;
A
#
# COMPACT_ATOMS: atom_id res chain seq x y z
N MET A 1 5.09 13.91 13.65
CA MET A 1 4.71 13.34 12.33
C MET A 1 4.13 14.46 11.50
N LYS A 2 4.59 14.67 10.26
CA LYS A 2 4.00 15.67 9.37
C LYS A 2 2.93 14.98 8.52
N VAL A 3 1.69 15.47 8.58
CA VAL A 3 0.57 14.92 7.81
C VAL A 3 0.19 15.92 6.72
N ASN A 4 0.39 15.55 5.47
CA ASN A 4 -0.05 16.32 4.32
C ASN A 4 -1.40 15.78 3.87
N ILE A 5 -2.45 16.59 3.98
CA ILE A 5 -3.80 16.22 3.56
C ILE A 5 -4.11 16.89 2.22
N ILE A 6 -4.36 16.08 1.19
CA ILE A 6 -4.74 16.52 -0.14
C ILE A 6 -6.18 16.06 -0.40
N ALA A 7 -7.09 17.00 -0.64
CA ALA A 7 -8.46 16.66 -1.04
C ALA A 7 -8.66 16.94 -2.54
N LYS A 8 -9.07 15.91 -3.27
CA LYS A 8 -9.50 16.00 -4.67
C LYS A 8 -11.02 15.92 -4.71
N ASN A 9 -11.66 16.89 -5.38
CA ASN A 9 -13.12 16.96 -5.55
C ASN A 9 -13.95 17.07 -4.26
N PHE A 10 -13.35 17.48 -3.13
CA PHE A 10 -14.06 17.69 -1.86
C PHE A 10 -13.49 18.89 -1.09
N LYS A 11 -14.36 19.59 -0.33
CA LYS A 11 -13.94 20.65 0.59
C LYS A 11 -13.65 20.05 1.96
N THR A 12 -12.38 20.07 2.37
CA THR A 12 -12.02 19.68 3.74
C THR A 12 -12.63 20.63 4.75
N TYR A 13 -13.30 20.07 5.76
CA TYR A 13 -13.72 20.82 6.95
C TYR A 13 -12.65 20.69 8.04
N PRO A 14 -12.44 21.72 8.89
CA PRO A 14 -11.46 21.67 9.98
C PRO A 14 -11.61 20.44 10.87
N LYS A 15 -12.85 20.06 11.21
CA LYS A 15 -13.17 18.86 12.00
C LYS A 15 -12.65 17.55 11.41
N LEU A 16 -12.55 17.46 10.08
CA LEU A 16 -12.04 16.27 9.41
C LEU A 16 -10.52 16.23 9.47
N GLN A 17 -9.86 17.38 9.31
CA GLN A 17 -8.40 17.51 9.45
C GLN A 17 -7.97 17.14 10.87
N ASP A 18 -8.63 17.69 11.89
CA ASP A 18 -8.34 17.37 13.29
C ASP A 18 -8.47 15.86 13.57
N LYS A 19 -9.51 15.21 13.05
CA LYS A 19 -9.72 13.77 13.20
C LYS A 19 -8.64 12.94 12.51
N VAL A 20 -8.22 13.34 11.31
CA VAL A 20 -7.12 12.67 10.59
C VAL A 20 -5.84 12.83 11.39
N GLU A 21 -5.50 14.04 11.82
CA GLU A 21 -4.30 14.29 12.64
C GLU A 21 -4.30 13.46 13.93
N MET A 22 -5.39 13.49 14.71
CA MET A 22 -5.51 12.71 15.95
C MET A 22 -5.30 11.21 15.74
N LYS A 23 -5.83 10.65 14.64
CA LYS A 23 -5.70 9.22 14.38
C LYS A 23 -4.31 8.85 13.85
N PHE A 24 -3.71 9.68 13.00
CA PHE A 24 -2.33 9.48 12.54
C PHE A 24 -1.30 9.74 13.64
N GLU A 25 -1.60 10.58 14.63
CA GLU A 25 -0.76 10.76 15.82
C GLU A 25 -0.65 9.47 16.64
N LYS A 26 -1.70 8.64 16.71
CA LYS A 26 -1.62 7.30 17.31
C LYS A 26 -0.62 6.40 16.57
N LEU A 27 -0.50 6.58 15.25
CA LEU A 27 0.48 5.86 14.43
C LEU A 27 1.92 6.38 14.64
N SER A 28 2.07 7.64 15.06
CA SER A 28 3.40 8.21 15.37
C SER A 28 4.08 7.48 16.54
N LYS A 29 3.32 6.88 17.47
CA LYS A 29 3.87 6.09 18.58
C LYS A 29 4.69 4.88 18.13
N TYR A 30 4.48 4.38 16.90
CA TYR A 30 5.18 3.20 16.42
C TYR A 30 6.62 3.48 15.99
N PHE A 31 6.98 4.73 15.69
CA PHE A 31 8.28 5.12 15.15
C PHE A 31 8.87 6.33 15.89
N ALA A 32 10.15 6.26 16.23
CA ALA A 32 10.87 7.34 16.91
C ALA A 32 11.31 8.49 15.97
N ASP A 33 11.19 8.29 14.65
CA ASP A 33 11.66 9.22 13.61
C ASP A 33 10.55 10.14 13.08
N GLU A 34 10.94 11.28 12.52
CA GLU A 34 10.05 12.19 11.79
C GLU A 34 9.50 11.53 10.51
N ILE A 35 8.30 10.97 10.60
CA ILE A 35 7.57 10.40 9.47
C ILE A 35 6.74 11.47 8.75
N VAL A 36 6.71 11.39 7.42
CA VAL A 36 5.80 12.14 6.55
C VAL A 36 4.69 11.20 6.06
N ALA A 37 3.44 11.56 6.32
CA ALA A 37 2.26 10.89 5.77
C ALA A 37 1.56 11.80 4.77
N ASN A 38 1.32 11.27 3.57
CA ASN A 38 0.51 11.90 2.55
C ASN A 38 -0.83 11.18 2.50
N VAL A 39 -1.92 11.89 2.78
CA VAL A 39 -3.29 11.38 2.74
C VAL A 39 -4.02 12.09 1.63
N VAL A 40 -4.47 11.32 0.64
CA VAL A 40 -5.28 11.79 -0.48
C VAL A 40 -6.71 11.31 -0.28
N LEU A 41 -7.63 12.27 -0.20
CA LEU A 41 -9.07 12.02 -0.12
C LEU A 41 -9.69 12.38 -1.47
N SER A 42 -10.45 11.46 -2.06
CA SER A 42 -11.15 11.69 -3.33
C SER A 42 -12.58 11.18 -3.25
N HIS A 43 -13.53 12.00 -3.67
CA HIS A 43 -14.92 11.60 -3.84
C HIS A 43 -15.20 11.35 -5.33
N GLU A 44 -15.46 10.11 -5.73
CA GLU A 44 -15.74 9.73 -7.12
C GLU A 44 -16.93 8.77 -7.20
N ARG A 45 -17.88 9.05 -8.11
CA ARG A 45 -19.05 8.21 -8.41
C ARG A 45 -19.89 7.81 -7.19
N GLY A 46 -19.99 8.69 -6.19
CA GLY A 46 -20.76 8.46 -4.96
C GLY A 46 -20.05 7.57 -3.93
N LYS A 47 -18.76 7.26 -4.11
CA LYS A 47 -17.92 6.56 -3.14
C LYS A 47 -16.74 7.42 -2.72
N ASP A 48 -16.36 7.29 -1.45
CA ASP A 48 -15.21 7.96 -0.88
C ASP A 48 -14.00 7.04 -0.94
N LYS A 49 -12.95 7.53 -1.61
CA LYS A 49 -11.68 6.84 -1.74
C LYS A 49 -10.61 7.58 -0.96
N LEU A 50 -9.90 6.83 -0.13
CA LEU A 50 -8.81 7.31 0.70
C LEU A 50 -7.53 6.54 0.34
N GLU A 51 -6.51 7.28 -0.07
CA GLU A 51 -5.17 6.77 -0.29
C GLU A 51 -4.22 7.40 0.74
N ALA A 52 -3.63 6.57 1.60
CA ALA A 52 -2.67 7.02 2.59
C ALA A 52 -1.30 6.38 2.29
N THR A 53 -0.29 7.22 2.07
CA THR A 53 1.09 6.82 1.85
C THR A 53 1.98 7.39 2.95
N ILE A 54 2.70 6.53 3.65
CA ILE A 54 3.60 6.90 4.74
C ILE A 54 5.03 6.50 4.35
N ASN A 55 5.95 7.46 4.37
CA ASN A 55 7.35 7.20 4.11
C ASN A 55 8.14 7.21 5.43
N ALA A 56 8.69 6.06 5.81
CA ALA A 56 9.53 5.88 6.98
C ALA A 56 10.89 5.33 6.54
N LYS A 57 11.97 6.12 6.67
CA LYS A 57 13.37 5.83 6.30
C LYS A 57 13.63 4.38 5.81
N GLY A 58 13.41 4.13 4.51
CA GLY A 58 13.67 2.85 3.84
C GLY A 58 12.45 1.94 3.61
N ALA A 59 11.26 2.33 4.07
CA ALA A 59 10.00 1.63 3.83
C ALA A 59 8.87 2.62 3.47
N VAL A 60 8.14 2.28 2.41
CA VAL A 60 6.94 2.99 1.99
C VAL A 60 5.74 2.13 2.34
N PHE A 61 4.86 2.64 3.19
CA PHE A 61 3.58 1.99 3.51
C PHE A 61 2.48 2.70 2.72
N ARG A 62 1.69 1.93 1.98
CA ARG A 62 0.54 2.46 1.23
C ARG A 62 -0.71 1.66 1.58
N ALA A 63 -1.80 2.38 1.84
CA ALA A 63 -3.14 1.82 2.00
C ALA A 63 -4.11 2.58 1.09
N GLU A 64 -4.91 1.84 0.32
CA GLU A 64 -5.93 2.36 -0.59
C GLU A 64 -7.27 1.69 -0.28
N GLU A 65 -8.19 2.47 0.28
CA GLU A 65 -9.52 2.02 0.69
C GLU A 65 -10.62 2.83 0.00
N VAL A 66 -11.72 2.16 -0.30
CA VAL A 66 -12.94 2.74 -0.87
C VAL A 66 -14.09 2.35 0.04
N ALA A 67 -14.84 3.33 0.53
CA ALA A 67 -16.01 3.13 1.38
C ALA A 67 -17.13 4.12 1.00
N ASP A 68 -18.31 3.93 1.59
CA ASP A 68 -19.44 4.83 1.39
C ASP A 68 -19.32 6.11 2.29
N ASP A 69 -18.50 6.07 3.34
CA ASP A 69 -18.16 7.20 4.22
C ASP A 69 -16.64 7.39 4.36
N ILE A 70 -16.18 8.64 4.30
CA ILE A 70 -14.80 9.07 4.61
C ILE A 70 -14.34 8.56 5.99
N TYR A 71 -15.20 8.58 7.00
CA TYR A 71 -14.79 8.16 8.35
C TYR A 71 -14.50 6.66 8.42
N GLU A 72 -15.28 5.85 7.71
CA GLU A 72 -15.09 4.41 7.62
C GLU A 72 -13.83 4.07 6.83
N SER A 73 -13.63 4.70 5.67
CA SER A 73 -12.39 4.52 4.88
C SER A 73 -11.14 4.93 5.65
N LEU A 74 -11.23 5.98 6.49
CA LEU A 74 -10.15 6.40 7.38
C LEU A 74 -9.81 5.32 8.42
N ASP A 75 -10.81 4.76 9.11
CA ASP A 75 -10.60 3.70 10.09
C ASP A 75 -9.99 2.43 9.47
N LEU A 76 -10.51 2.02 8.32
CA LEU A 76 -9.98 0.87 7.58
C LEU A 76 -8.54 1.09 7.14
N ALA A 77 -8.22 2.27 6.62
CA ALA A 77 -6.86 2.62 6.19
C ALA A 77 -5.88 2.62 7.36
N ILE A 78 -6.25 3.20 8.50
CA ILE A 78 -5.40 3.21 9.72
C ILE A 78 -5.17 1.80 10.24
N SER A 79 -6.20 0.96 10.26
CA SER A 79 -6.08 -0.44 10.71
C SER A 79 -5.09 -1.21 9.82
N LYS A 80 -5.18 -1.05 8.50
CA LYS A 80 -4.24 -1.68 7.55
C LYS A 80 -2.82 -1.15 7.71
N LEU A 81 -2.64 0.16 7.84
CA LEU A 81 -1.34 0.77 8.06
C LEU A 81 -0.71 0.31 9.38
N SER A 82 -1.49 0.30 10.48
CA SER A 82 -1.04 -0.19 11.78
C SER A 82 -0.56 -1.64 11.71
N LYS A 83 -1.32 -2.52 11.05
CA LYS A 83 -0.92 -3.93 10.82
C LYS A 83 0.36 -4.03 9.99
N GLN A 84 0.49 -3.29 8.89
CA GLN A 84 1.70 -3.30 8.05
C GLN A 84 2.93 -2.80 8.82
N MET A 85 2.77 -1.74 9.61
CA MET A 85 3.84 -1.16 10.43
C MET A 85 4.28 -2.11 11.55
N SER A 86 3.34 -2.75 12.24
CA SER A 86 3.64 -3.76 13.25
C SER A 86 4.43 -4.94 12.67
N LYS A 87 4.02 -5.46 11.50
CA LYS A 87 4.74 -6.52 10.78
C LYS A 87 6.15 -6.09 10.37
N PHE A 88 6.32 -4.87 9.87
CA PHE A 88 7.63 -4.37 9.46
C PHE A 88 8.59 -4.21 10.65
N LYS A 89 8.09 -3.68 11.78
CA LYS A 89 8.86 -3.56 13.02
C LYS A 89 9.22 -4.92 13.59
N GLY A 90 8.29 -5.89 13.59
CA GLY A 90 8.56 -7.27 14.00
C GLY A 90 9.60 -7.97 13.12
N LYS A 91 9.56 -7.76 11.80
CA LYS A 91 10.57 -8.29 10.86
C LYS A 91 11.93 -7.61 11.02
N LEU A 92 11.97 -6.30 11.23
CA LEU A 92 13.20 -5.57 11.55
C LEU A 92 13.78 -6.05 12.90
N GLN A 93 12.95 -6.19 13.92
CA GLN A 93 13.37 -6.66 15.24
C GLN A 93 13.91 -8.09 15.17
N LYS A 94 13.26 -8.99 14.41
CA LYS A 94 13.78 -10.36 14.14
C LYS A 94 15.08 -10.36 13.33
N ARG A 95 15.26 -9.44 12.36
CA ARG A 95 16.52 -9.31 11.58
C ARG A 95 17.65 -8.63 12.35
N TYR A 96 17.34 -7.79 13.35
CA TYR A 96 18.29 -7.05 14.18
C TYR A 96 18.46 -7.64 15.59
N MET A 97 18.08 -8.90 15.82
CA MET A 97 18.41 -9.64 17.05
C MET A 97 19.93 -9.85 17.24
N ASP A 98 20.79 -9.43 16.30
CA ASP A 98 22.25 -9.50 16.45
C ASP A 98 22.92 -8.23 16.99
N ASN A 99 22.23 -7.08 17.10
CA ASN A 99 22.82 -5.88 17.69
C ASN A 99 21.93 -5.26 18.76
N LYS A 100 22.21 -5.64 20.02
CA LYS A 100 21.67 -5.08 21.26
C LYS A 100 21.80 -3.55 21.31
N ALA A 101 20.72 -2.81 21.03
CA ALA A 101 20.65 -1.39 21.41
C ALA A 101 19.25 -0.79 21.61
N LEU A 102 18.14 -1.52 21.41
CA LEU A 102 16.80 -0.94 21.55
C LEU A 102 15.96 -1.70 22.58
N LYS A 103 15.72 -1.04 23.72
CA LYS A 103 14.73 -1.45 24.72
C LYS A 103 13.33 -1.29 24.13
N PHE A 104 12.79 -2.36 23.57
CA PHE A 104 11.37 -2.46 23.20
C PHE A 104 10.59 -3.12 24.34
N GLU A 105 10.52 -2.46 25.51
CA GLU A 105 9.83 -2.95 26.72
C GLU A 105 8.30 -2.80 26.68
N PHE A 106 7.72 -2.26 25.59
CA PHE A 106 6.29 -1.87 25.54
C PHE A 106 5.54 -2.37 24.29
N LEU A 107 5.72 -3.63 23.91
CA LEU A 107 4.90 -4.23 22.86
C LEU A 107 4.02 -5.34 23.44
N PRO A 108 2.68 -5.29 23.24
CA PRO A 108 1.85 -6.46 23.45
C PRO A 108 2.29 -7.55 22.46
N GLU A 109 2.40 -8.78 22.95
CA GLU A 109 2.69 -9.94 22.11
C GLU A 109 1.57 -10.10 21.07
N PRO A 110 1.90 -10.37 19.80
CA PRO A 110 0.87 -10.70 18.82
C PRO A 110 0.20 -12.03 19.22
N ASP A 111 -1.13 -12.01 19.33
CA ASP A 111 -1.96 -13.15 19.79
C ASP A 111 -1.91 -14.39 18.88
N GLU A 112 -1.35 -14.30 17.67
CA GLU A 112 -1.29 -15.43 16.73
C GLU A 112 0.11 -15.62 16.11
N PRO A 113 0.62 -16.87 16.07
CA PRO A 113 1.79 -17.20 15.26
C PRO A 113 1.42 -17.09 13.78
N GLU A 114 1.83 -15.99 13.14
CA GLU A 114 1.52 -15.72 11.74
C GLU A 114 2.25 -16.71 10.80
N GLU A 115 1.50 -17.30 9.86
CA GLU A 115 2.06 -18.04 8.72
C GLU A 115 3.03 -17.16 7.93
N GLU A 116 4.31 -17.51 7.91
CA GLU A 116 5.29 -16.85 7.08
C GLU A 116 4.92 -17.07 5.61
N ALA A 117 4.50 -15.99 4.93
CA ALA A 117 4.24 -16.02 3.50
C ALA A 117 5.50 -16.47 2.74
N SER A 118 5.55 -17.76 2.42
CA SER A 118 6.64 -18.39 1.67
C SER A 118 6.27 -18.45 0.19
N VAL A 119 7.27 -18.45 -0.69
CA VAL A 119 7.02 -18.57 -2.13
C VAL A 119 6.55 -20.00 -2.42
N VAL A 120 5.23 -20.17 -2.55
CA VAL A 120 4.58 -21.48 -2.74
C VAL A 120 4.87 -22.06 -4.13
N ARG A 121 5.06 -21.20 -5.14
CA ARG A 121 5.22 -21.63 -6.53
C ARG A 121 6.15 -20.72 -7.32
N LYS A 122 7.02 -21.32 -8.13
CA LYS A 122 7.87 -20.63 -9.11
C LYS A 122 7.38 -21.00 -10.52
N LYS A 123 7.02 -20.02 -11.34
CA LYS A 123 6.68 -20.18 -12.76
C LYS A 123 7.73 -19.44 -13.58
N LYS A 124 8.32 -20.11 -14.58
CA LYS A 124 9.11 -19.44 -15.61
C LYS A 124 8.15 -19.05 -16.73
N LEU A 125 8.20 -17.80 -17.16
CA LEU A 125 7.40 -17.27 -18.26
C LEU A 125 8.36 -16.89 -19.38
N GLU A 126 8.03 -17.25 -20.61
CA GLU A 126 8.70 -16.75 -21.80
C GLU A 126 8.09 -15.39 -22.16
N LEU A 127 8.91 -14.34 -22.15
CA LEU A 127 8.46 -13.01 -22.53
C LEU A 127 8.31 -12.95 -24.04
N ARG A 128 7.07 -12.85 -24.51
CA ARG A 128 6.76 -12.64 -25.93
C ARG A 128 6.47 -11.14 -26.13
N PRO A 129 7.02 -10.52 -27.18
CA PRO A 129 6.63 -9.17 -27.56
C PRO A 129 5.14 -9.18 -27.91
N MET A 130 4.37 -8.31 -27.28
CA MET A 130 2.95 -8.11 -27.56
C MET A 130 2.55 -6.67 -27.23
N ASN A 131 1.39 -6.25 -27.72
CA ASN A 131 0.82 -4.96 -27.35
C ASN A 131 0.05 -5.04 -26.03
N THR A 132 -0.33 -3.89 -25.49
CA THR A 132 -1.07 -3.79 -24.22
C THR A 132 -2.43 -4.49 -24.26
N GLU A 133 -3.14 -4.43 -25.39
CA GLU A 133 -4.47 -5.04 -25.54
C GLU A 133 -4.39 -6.58 -25.58
N GLU A 134 -3.41 -7.13 -26.29
CA GLU A 134 -3.08 -8.55 -26.34
C GLU A 134 -2.70 -9.06 -24.95
N ALA A 135 -1.91 -8.31 -24.20
CA ALA A 135 -1.55 -8.64 -22.82
C ALA A 135 -2.78 -8.70 -21.89
N ILE A 136 -3.74 -7.77 -22.05
CA ILE A 136 -5.01 -7.80 -21.29
C ILE A 136 -5.80 -9.07 -21.64
N LEU A 137 -5.91 -9.41 -22.92
CA LEU A 137 -6.68 -10.56 -23.38
C LEU A 137 -6.09 -11.88 -22.86
N GLU A 138 -4.76 -12.05 -22.94
CA GLU A 138 -4.06 -13.20 -22.35
C GLU A 138 -4.21 -13.28 -20.82
N MET A 139 -4.14 -12.13 -20.13
CA MET A 139 -4.37 -12.06 -18.69
C MET A 139 -5.78 -12.54 -18.30
N GLU A 140 -6.81 -12.10 -19.05
CA GLU A 140 -8.21 -12.51 -18.84
C GLU A 140 -8.43 -14.00 -19.13
N MET A 141 -7.85 -14.52 -20.23
CA MET A 141 -7.93 -15.94 -20.58
C MET A 141 -7.32 -16.84 -19.51
N LEU A 142 -6.20 -16.43 -18.93
CA LEU A 142 -5.52 -17.15 -17.84
C LEU A 142 -6.14 -16.91 -16.47
N GLN A 143 -7.12 -16.00 -16.36
CA GLN A 143 -7.76 -15.58 -15.12
C GLN A 143 -6.73 -15.17 -14.06
N HIS A 144 -5.72 -14.39 -14.46
CA HIS A 144 -4.71 -13.85 -13.56
C HIS A 144 -5.01 -12.38 -13.23
N ASP A 145 -4.66 -11.95 -12.01
CA ASP A 145 -4.79 -10.55 -11.61
C ASP A 145 -3.66 -9.66 -12.15
N PHE A 146 -2.59 -10.27 -12.67
CA PHE A 146 -1.45 -9.59 -13.27
C PHE A 146 -0.83 -10.41 -14.40
N PHE A 147 -0.19 -9.74 -15.35
CA PHE A 147 0.50 -10.36 -16.48
C PHE A 147 1.75 -9.57 -16.86
N LEU A 148 2.87 -10.29 -17.03
CA LEU A 148 4.17 -9.72 -17.38
C LEU A 148 4.46 -10.00 -18.85
N PHE A 149 4.79 -8.96 -19.61
CA PHE A 149 5.05 -9.06 -21.04
C PHE A 149 6.17 -8.14 -21.48
N LEU A 150 6.68 -8.35 -22.70
CA LEU A 150 7.59 -7.40 -23.35
C LEU A 150 6.73 -6.47 -24.21
N ASN A 151 6.71 -5.19 -23.86
CA ASN A 151 5.89 -4.20 -24.56
C ASN A 151 6.57 -3.77 -25.85
N MET A 152 5.88 -3.92 -26.98
CA MET A 152 6.39 -3.54 -28.30
C MET A 152 6.53 -2.03 -28.50
N GLU A 153 5.80 -1.21 -27.73
CA GLU A 153 5.84 0.25 -27.86
C GLU A 153 7.04 0.87 -27.12
N SER A 154 7.35 0.35 -25.93
CA SER A 154 8.44 0.85 -25.08
C SER A 154 9.72 0.03 -25.17
N ASP A 155 9.69 -1.11 -25.87
CA ASP A 155 10.79 -2.11 -25.94
C ASP A 155 11.31 -2.53 -24.55
N SER A 156 10.41 -2.48 -23.56
CA SER A 156 10.71 -2.74 -22.15
C SER A 156 9.77 -3.79 -21.58
N ILE A 157 10.14 -4.36 -20.44
CA ILE A 157 9.25 -5.26 -19.71
C ILE A 157 8.16 -4.41 -19.05
N SER A 158 6.92 -4.79 -19.25
CA SER A 158 5.77 -4.13 -18.64
C SER A 158 4.91 -5.15 -17.89
N LEU A 159 4.34 -4.73 -16.78
CA LEU A 159 3.39 -5.52 -15.99
C LEU A 159 2.02 -4.85 -16.06
N ILE A 160 1.02 -5.56 -16.58
CA ILE A 160 -0.37 -5.15 -16.48
C ILE A 160 -1.02 -5.85 -15.28
N TYR A 161 -1.89 -5.15 -14.57
CA TYR A 161 -2.60 -5.70 -13.42
C TYR A 161 -4.02 -5.14 -13.31
N LYS A 162 -4.91 -5.95 -12.73
CA LYS A 162 -6.29 -5.56 -12.48
C LYS A 162 -6.39 -4.69 -11.24
N ARG A 163 -6.95 -3.49 -11.37
CA ARG A 163 -7.19 -2.57 -10.26
C ARG A 163 -8.52 -2.92 -9.57
N LYS A 164 -8.67 -2.47 -8.32
CA LYS A 164 -9.88 -2.69 -7.50
C LYS A 164 -11.14 -2.02 -8.07
N ASP A 165 -10.98 -1.00 -8.92
CA ASP A 165 -12.07 -0.29 -9.62
C ASP A 165 -12.53 -1.01 -10.89
N GLY A 166 -11.92 -2.16 -11.23
CA GLY A 166 -12.21 -2.93 -12.44
C GLY A 166 -11.46 -2.47 -13.68
N ASN A 167 -10.67 -1.39 -13.59
CA ASN A 167 -9.82 -0.92 -14.67
C ASN A 167 -8.46 -1.64 -14.66
N TYR A 168 -7.67 -1.42 -15.72
CA TYR A 168 -6.31 -1.95 -15.84
C TYR A 168 -5.27 -0.90 -15.46
N GLY A 169 -4.23 -1.33 -14.73
CA GLY A 169 -3.04 -0.53 -14.45
C GLY A 169 -1.83 -1.15 -15.13
N MET A 170 -0.93 -0.32 -15.63
CA MET A 170 0.33 -0.74 -16.25
C MET A 170 1.50 -0.18 -15.45
N LEU A 171 2.52 -1.01 -15.21
CA LEU A 171 3.80 -0.62 -14.66
C LEU A 171 4.88 -0.88 -15.70
N ASP A 172 5.55 0.17 -16.14
CA ASP A 172 6.70 0.09 -17.03
C ASP A 172 7.99 0.05 -16.23
N THR A 173 8.97 -0.70 -16.73
CA THR A 173 10.33 -0.72 -16.16
C THR A 173 11.25 0.18 -16.96
N GLU A 174 11.85 1.17 -16.30
CA GLU A 174 12.98 1.94 -16.81
C GLU A 174 14.26 1.52 -16.07
N TYR A 175 15.40 1.47 -16.77
CA TYR A 175 16.71 1.06 -16.24
C TYR A 175 17.70 2.21 -16.17
#